data_AF-A0A6J8BRQ2-F1
#
_entry.id   AF-A0A6J8BRQ2-F1
#
_cell.length_a   1.000
_cell.length_b   1.000
_cell.length_c   1.000
_cell.angle_alpha   90.00
_cell.angle_beta   90.00
_cell.angle_gamma   90.00
#
_symmetry.space_group_name_H-M   'P 1'
#
loop_
_entity.id
_entity.type
_entity.pdbx_description
1 polymer ?
#
loop_
_entity_poly.entity_id
_entity_poly.type
_entity_poly.pdbx_seq_one_letter_code
_entity_poly.pdbx_strand_id
1 'polypeptide(L)'
;MKRMETSMEKRLDGLKQDFLTVSARVKTLENQSSDFNKKLSDCEISCQGVSNLFDQLGIDYRIEFGNVHRSRTKGDNRRAPIVARLLYHRNLEYVLGNATRLKGKPYGIREQFPHEIDQKRKDLYPVLKQAKQQNRQASLVRDRLYIDNQLYIPDTVLENSRTELTGSSSTNHDTSPKGSYSSDTPPSKRQRHGPSPRPPHANAPPNSSR
;
A
#
# COMPACT_ATOMS: atom_id res chain seq x y z
N MET A 1 5.80 47.76 56.35
CA MET A 1 5.30 47.99 54.97
C MET A 1 6.12 47.24 53.90
N LYS A 2 7.45 47.39 53.80
CA LYS A 2 8.29 46.77 52.73
C LYS A 2 8.17 45.25 52.50
N ARG A 3 7.89 44.44 53.53
CA ARG A 3 7.69 42.98 53.40
C ARG A 3 6.36 42.61 52.72
N MET A 4 5.32 43.43 52.87
CA MET A 4 4.04 43.18 52.21
C MET A 4 4.11 43.53 50.72
N GLU A 5 4.79 44.63 50.39
CA GLU A 5 5.01 45.11 49.03
C GLU A 5 5.76 44.08 48.17
N THR A 6 6.88 43.58 48.68
CA THR A 6 7.66 42.49 48.04
C THR A 6 6.89 41.17 47.91
N SER A 7 5.94 40.89 48.81
CA SER A 7 5.07 39.72 48.68
C SER A 7 4.01 39.89 47.60
N MET A 8 3.52 41.12 47.37
CA MET A 8 2.55 41.40 46.31
C MET A 8 3.21 41.39 44.94
N GLU A 9 4.42 41.94 44.81
CA GLU A 9 5.20 41.91 43.57
C GLU A 9 5.46 40.48 43.09
N LYS A 10 5.89 39.57 44.00
CA LYS A 10 6.09 38.16 43.66
C LYS A 10 4.81 37.47 43.17
N ARG A 11 3.66 37.79 43.77
CA ARG A 11 2.36 37.25 43.33
C ARG A 11 1.95 37.79 41.97
N LEU A 12 2.22 39.06 41.72
CA LEU A 12 1.95 39.70 40.44
C LEU A 12 2.81 39.10 39.33
N ASP A 13 4.09 38.84 39.58
CA ASP A 13 4.99 38.24 38.61
C ASP A 13 4.66 36.76 38.34
N GLY A 14 4.25 36.02 39.38
CA GLY A 14 3.69 34.67 39.20
C GLY A 14 2.46 34.68 38.29
N LEU A 15 1.52 35.59 38.53
CA LEU A 15 0.30 35.72 37.73
C LEU A 15 0.60 36.10 36.26
N LYS A 16 1.60 36.95 36.02
CA LYS A 16 2.06 37.28 34.66
C LYS A 16 2.61 36.04 33.95
N GLN A 17 3.42 35.22 34.64
CA GLN A 17 3.96 34.00 34.05
C GLN A 17 2.87 32.97 33.74
N ASP A 18 1.89 32.83 34.62
CA ASP A 18 0.72 31.98 34.39
C ASP A 18 -0.08 32.47 33.18
N PHE A 19 -0.32 33.79 33.07
CA PHE A 19 -1.01 34.39 31.93
C PHE A 19 -0.26 34.15 30.61
N LEU A 20 1.06 34.34 30.59
CA LEU A 20 1.88 34.07 29.41
C LEU A 20 1.82 32.60 29.01
N THR A 21 1.86 31.69 29.99
CA THR A 21 1.78 30.25 29.77
C THR A 21 0.42 29.84 29.20
N VAL A 22 -0.66 30.36 29.78
CA VAL A 22 -2.03 30.12 29.29
C VAL A 22 -2.19 30.67 27.88
N SER A 23 -1.71 31.90 27.62
CA SER A 23 -1.77 32.50 26.28
C SER A 23 -1.02 31.69 25.23
N ALA A 24 0.19 31.20 25.55
CA ALA A 24 0.95 30.33 24.65
C ALA A 24 0.22 29.01 24.37
N ARG A 25 -0.42 28.42 25.39
CA ARG A 25 -1.19 27.19 25.24
C ARG A 25 -2.45 27.40 24.42
N VAL A 26 -3.16 28.51 24.60
CA VAL A 26 -4.33 28.89 23.78
C VAL A 26 -3.93 29.00 22.31
N LYS A 27 -2.86 29.74 21.99
CA LYS A 27 -2.35 29.83 20.61
C LYS A 27 -2.01 28.47 20.01
N THR A 28 -1.42 27.59 20.81
CA THR A 28 -1.09 26.23 20.37
C THR A 28 -2.36 25.43 20.06
N LEU A 29 -3.38 25.52 20.91
CA LEU A 29 -4.67 24.86 20.72
C LEU A 29 -5.42 25.42 19.51
N GLU A 30 -5.38 26.73 19.28
CA GLU A 30 -5.98 27.37 18.10
C GLU A 30 -5.34 26.86 16.81
N ASN A 31 -4.00 26.78 16.76
CA ASN A 31 -3.28 26.23 15.62
C ASN A 31 -3.64 24.75 15.38
N GLN A 32 -3.68 23.95 16.45
CA GLN A 32 -4.08 22.55 16.36
C GLN A 32 -5.53 22.40 15.85
N SER A 33 -6.46 23.19 16.38
CA SER A 33 -7.87 23.19 15.97
C SER A 33 -8.02 23.55 14.49
N SER A 34 -7.31 24.59 14.04
CA SER A 34 -7.25 25.00 12.63
C SER A 34 -6.72 23.88 11.73
N ASP A 35 -5.62 23.23 12.13
CA ASP A 35 -5.04 22.11 11.41
C ASP A 35 -5.98 20.89 11.34
N PHE A 36 -6.71 20.60 12.41
CA PHE A 36 -7.70 19.52 12.42
C PHE A 36 -8.88 19.81 11.49
N ASN A 37 -9.43 21.03 11.52
CA ASN A 37 -10.53 21.42 10.63
C ASN A 37 -10.13 21.32 9.16
N LYS A 38 -8.90 21.73 8.83
CA LYS A 38 -8.36 21.56 7.48
C LYS A 38 -8.20 20.10 7.06
N LYS A 39 -7.71 19.24 7.97
CA LYS A 39 -7.61 17.79 7.71
C LYS A 39 -8.99 17.15 7.51
N LEU A 40 -10.00 17.59 8.26
CA LEU A 40 -11.38 17.12 8.11
C LEU A 40 -11.95 17.51 6.74
N SER A 41 -11.81 18.77 6.33
CA SER A 41 -12.28 19.21 5.01
C SER A 41 -11.58 18.47 3.87
N ASP A 42 -10.26 18.28 3.98
CA ASP A 42 -9.47 17.53 2.98
C ASP A 42 -9.92 16.06 2.90
N CYS A 43 -10.27 15.45 4.03
CA CYS A 43 -10.78 14.08 4.10
C CYS A 43 -12.16 13.98 3.41
N GLU A 44 -13.07 14.90 3.70
CA GLU A 44 -14.42 14.91 3.12
C GLU A 44 -14.38 15.02 1.60
N ILE A 45 -13.59 15.96 1.06
CA ILE A 45 -13.39 16.11 -0.39
C ILE A 45 -12.81 14.82 -1.00
N SER A 46 -11.90 14.15 -0.29
CA SER A 46 -11.29 12.91 -0.75
C SER A 46 -12.30 11.76 -0.77
N CYS A 47 -13.11 11.61 0.29
CA CYS A 47 -14.17 10.61 0.38
C CYS A 47 -15.22 10.81 -0.72
N GLN A 48 -15.65 12.06 -0.95
CA GLN A 48 -16.59 12.37 -2.03
C GLN A 48 -15.99 12.05 -3.41
N GLY A 49 -14.71 12.38 -3.63
CA GLY A 49 -14.01 12.05 -4.87
C GLY A 49 -13.96 10.54 -5.14
N VAL A 50 -13.76 9.72 -4.11
CA VAL A 50 -13.78 8.26 -4.25
C VAL A 50 -15.19 7.73 -4.46
N SER A 51 -16.20 8.28 -3.80
CA SER A 51 -17.61 7.91 -4.02
C SER A 51 -18.01 8.14 -5.49
N ASN A 52 -17.75 9.35 -6.01
CA ASN A 52 -18.06 9.70 -7.40
C ASN A 52 -17.31 8.82 -8.41
N LEU A 53 -16.14 8.31 -8.05
CA LEU A 53 -15.37 7.38 -8.87
C LEU A 53 -16.04 6.01 -8.92
N PHE A 54 -16.61 5.54 -7.81
CA PHE A 54 -17.24 4.23 -7.71
C PHE A 54 -18.56 4.15 -8.49
N ASP A 55 -19.33 5.23 -8.52
CA ASP A 55 -20.50 5.34 -9.40
C ASP A 55 -20.12 5.11 -10.87
N GLN A 56 -18.99 5.68 -11.29
CA GLN A 56 -18.48 5.54 -12.66
C GLN A 56 -17.91 4.16 -12.97
N LEU A 57 -17.46 3.45 -11.93
CA LEU A 57 -17.07 2.04 -12.03
C LEU A 57 -18.29 1.10 -11.98
N GLY A 58 -19.50 1.64 -11.77
CA GLY A 58 -20.76 0.90 -11.62
C GLY A 58 -20.75 -0.02 -10.40
N ILE A 59 -20.16 0.46 -9.31
CA ILE A 59 -20.19 -0.21 -8.03
C ILE A 59 -21.47 0.26 -7.33
N ASP A 60 -22.44 -0.64 -7.22
CA ASP A 60 -23.79 -0.39 -6.72
C ASP A 60 -23.94 -0.59 -5.20
N TYR A 61 -22.89 -1.10 -4.53
CA TYR A 61 -22.87 -1.31 -3.09
C TYR A 61 -21.88 -0.38 -2.38
N ARG A 62 -22.18 -0.12 -1.10
CA ARG A 62 -21.35 0.71 -0.24
C ARG A 62 -20.04 0.00 0.08
N ILE A 63 -18.93 0.56 -0.39
CA ILE A 63 -17.58 0.12 -0.01
C ILE A 63 -17.13 0.87 1.24
N GLU A 64 -16.65 0.12 2.23
CA GLU A 64 -16.10 0.70 3.45
C GLU A 64 -14.60 1.01 3.31
N PHE A 65 -14.21 2.17 3.80
CA PHE A 65 -12.85 2.67 3.77
C PHE A 65 -12.27 2.72 5.18
N GLY A 66 -10.96 2.47 5.27
CA GLY A 66 -10.17 2.94 6.39
C GLY A 66 -9.73 4.36 6.13
N ASN A 67 -8.42 4.57 6.00
CA ASN A 67 -7.86 5.89 5.79
C ASN A 67 -7.94 6.32 4.32
N VAL A 68 -8.52 7.49 4.07
CA VAL A 68 -8.52 8.16 2.76
C VAL A 68 -7.86 9.52 2.91
N HIS A 69 -6.86 9.80 2.08
CA HIS A 69 -6.15 11.08 2.13
C HIS A 69 -5.56 11.41 0.76
N ARG A 70 -5.22 12.69 0.54
CA ARG A 70 -4.48 13.10 -0.66
C ARG A 70 -2.99 13.05 -0.38
N SER A 71 -2.26 12.26 -1.17
CA SER A 71 -0.80 12.19 -1.07
C SER A 71 -0.20 13.45 -1.69
N ARG A 72 0.38 14.32 -0.87
CA ARG A 72 1.00 15.57 -1.34
C ARG A 72 2.27 15.26 -2.13
N THR A 73 2.25 15.52 -3.43
CA THR A 73 3.47 15.53 -4.24
C THR A 73 4.16 16.88 -4.06
N LYS A 74 5.44 16.90 -3.68
CA LYS A 74 6.20 18.16 -3.59
C LYS A 74 6.40 18.70 -5.01
N GLY A 75 5.83 19.87 -5.31
CA GLY A 75 6.25 20.70 -6.46
C GLY A 75 5.47 20.58 -7.78
N ASP A 76 4.31 19.91 -7.84
CA ASP A 76 3.48 19.91 -9.05
C ASP A 76 2.17 20.66 -8.79
N ASN A 77 1.78 21.61 -9.66
CA ASN A 77 0.49 22.31 -9.61
C ASN A 77 -0.68 21.36 -9.99
N ARG A 78 -0.38 20.08 -10.23
CA ARG A 78 -1.39 19.04 -10.43
C ARG A 78 -2.07 18.67 -9.11
N ARG A 79 -3.36 18.36 -9.24
CA ARG A 79 -4.18 17.81 -8.15
C ARG A 79 -3.52 16.55 -7.58
N ALA A 80 -3.18 16.59 -6.29
CA ALA A 80 -2.59 15.47 -5.57
C ALA A 80 -3.43 14.18 -5.70
N PRO A 81 -2.80 13.01 -5.95
CA PRO A 81 -3.50 11.74 -6.03
C PRO A 81 -4.16 11.38 -4.69
N ILE A 82 -5.32 10.74 -4.76
CA ILE A 82 -6.04 10.21 -3.59
C ILE A 82 -5.52 8.81 -3.30
N VAL A 83 -5.14 8.56 -2.06
CA VAL A 83 -4.80 7.24 -1.53
C VAL A 83 -5.93 6.80 -0.64
N ALA A 84 -6.61 5.72 -1.02
CA ALA A 84 -7.73 5.15 -0.29
C ALA A 84 -7.39 3.74 0.16
N ARG A 85 -7.41 3.51 1.47
CA ARG A 85 -7.32 2.17 2.06
C ARG A 85 -8.71 1.55 2.10
N LEU A 86 -8.89 0.46 1.37
CA LEU A 86 -10.09 -0.37 1.44
C LEU A 86 -10.01 -1.29 2.66
N LEU A 87 -11.13 -1.49 3.37
CA LEU A 87 -11.15 -2.42 4.51
C LEU A 87 -11.02 -3.88 4.09
N TYR A 88 -11.66 -4.25 2.97
CA TYR A 88 -11.69 -5.63 2.47
C TYR A 88 -10.91 -5.77 1.18
N HIS A 89 -10.04 -6.78 1.10
CA HIS A 89 -9.25 -7.06 -0.10
C HIS A 89 -10.12 -7.40 -1.33
N ARG A 90 -11.26 -8.05 -1.13
CA ARG A 90 -12.22 -8.35 -2.21
C ARG A 90 -12.69 -7.08 -2.93
N ASN A 91 -12.86 -5.98 -2.20
CA ASN A 91 -13.27 -4.70 -2.79
C ASN A 91 -12.13 -4.12 -3.65
N LEU A 92 -10.87 -4.35 -3.27
CA LEU A 92 -9.71 -3.93 -4.06
C LEU A 92 -9.69 -4.63 -5.41
N GLU A 93 -9.83 -5.96 -5.42
CA GLU A 93 -9.88 -6.74 -6.65
C GLU A 93 -11.04 -6.30 -7.56
N TYR A 94 -12.22 -6.07 -6.96
CA TYR A 94 -13.39 -5.60 -7.70
C TYR A 94 -13.20 -4.22 -8.32
N VAL A 95 -12.65 -3.27 -7.55
CA VAL A 95 -12.34 -1.90 -8.04
C VAL A 95 -11.30 -1.95 -9.16
N LEU A 96 -10.23 -2.73 -8.98
CA LEU A 96 -9.16 -2.85 -9.98
C LEU A 96 -9.63 -3.56 -11.25
N GLY A 97 -10.46 -4.59 -11.14
CA GLY A 97 -11.04 -5.29 -12.30
C GLY A 97 -11.92 -4.37 -13.15
N ASN A 98 -12.66 -3.46 -12.52
CA ASN A 98 -13.52 -2.49 -13.19
C ASN A 98 -12.77 -1.23 -13.66
N ALA A 99 -11.50 -1.05 -13.30
CA ALA A 99 -10.73 0.16 -13.64
C ALA A 99 -10.59 0.37 -15.17
N THR A 100 -10.77 -0.69 -15.97
CA THR A 100 -10.83 -0.62 -17.45
C THR A 100 -11.94 0.30 -17.95
N ARG A 101 -13.03 0.49 -17.19
CA ARG A 101 -14.13 1.43 -17.50
C ARG A 101 -13.69 2.90 -17.46
N LEU A 102 -12.53 3.20 -16.91
CA LEU A 102 -11.95 4.54 -16.87
C LEU A 102 -11.09 4.85 -18.11
N LYS A 103 -10.97 3.92 -19.07
CA LYS A 103 -10.21 4.14 -20.30
C LYS A 103 -10.74 5.38 -21.04
N GLY A 104 -9.84 6.31 -21.37
CA GLY A 104 -10.17 7.58 -22.03
C GLY A 104 -10.46 8.74 -21.08
N LYS A 105 -10.55 8.50 -19.76
CA LYS A 105 -10.70 9.57 -18.76
C LYS A 105 -9.35 10.18 -18.38
N PRO A 106 -9.30 11.43 -17.89
CA PRO A 106 -8.05 12.10 -17.49
C PRO A 106 -7.46 11.58 -16.17
N TYR A 107 -8.06 10.57 -15.56
CA TYR A 107 -7.63 9.93 -14.33
C TYR A 107 -7.79 8.41 -14.43
N GLY A 108 -7.09 7.70 -13.58
CA GLY A 108 -7.14 6.24 -13.50
C GLY A 108 -6.88 5.76 -12.08
N ILE A 109 -7.05 4.45 -11.89
CA ILE A 109 -6.83 3.76 -10.63
C ILE A 109 -5.62 2.85 -10.78
N ARG A 110 -4.77 2.83 -9.76
CA ARG A 110 -3.65 1.91 -9.67
C ARG A 110 -3.51 1.45 -8.23
N GLU A 111 -3.13 0.19 -8.06
CA GLU A 111 -2.71 -0.34 -6.76
C GLU A 111 -1.40 0.31 -6.29
N GLN A 112 -1.32 0.62 -5.00
CA GLN A 112 -0.09 1.12 -4.39
C GLN A 112 0.77 -0.05 -3.94
N PHE A 113 2.01 -0.13 -4.44
CA PHE A 113 2.97 -1.14 -4.02
C PHE A 113 4.03 -0.55 -3.08
N PRO A 114 4.70 -1.39 -2.27
CA PRO A 114 5.96 -1.05 -1.63
C PRO A 114 6.98 -0.47 -2.61
N HIS A 115 7.89 0.35 -2.09
CA HIS A 115 8.83 1.12 -2.89
C HIS A 115 9.70 0.25 -3.82
N GLU A 116 10.13 -0.90 -3.34
CA GLU A 116 10.99 -1.84 -4.05
C GLU A 116 10.28 -2.40 -5.29
N ILE A 117 8.98 -2.68 -5.18
CA ILE A 117 8.16 -3.16 -6.29
C ILE A 117 7.93 -2.04 -7.29
N ASP A 118 7.62 -0.83 -6.82
CA ASP A 118 7.42 0.33 -7.70
C ASP A 118 8.67 0.69 -8.50
N GLN A 119 9.86 0.59 -7.90
CA GLN A 119 11.13 0.77 -8.60
C GLN A 119 11.29 -0.26 -9.72
N LYS A 120 11.16 -1.57 -9.43
CA LYS A 120 11.24 -2.62 -10.45
C LYS A 120 10.23 -2.40 -11.59
N ARG A 121 9.01 -1.98 -11.26
CA ARG A 121 7.99 -1.68 -12.28
C ARG A 121 8.39 -0.51 -13.16
N LYS A 122 9.08 0.51 -12.62
CA LYS A 122 9.57 1.65 -13.42
C LYS A 122 10.53 1.18 -14.50
N ASP A 123 11.43 0.27 -14.15
CA ASP A 123 12.42 -0.29 -15.09
C ASP A 123 11.75 -1.13 -16.19
N LEU A 124 10.61 -1.77 -15.88
CA LEU A 124 9.87 -2.61 -16.82
C LEU A 124 8.89 -1.82 -17.72
N TYR A 125 8.51 -0.59 -17.37
CA TYR A 125 7.55 0.19 -18.19
C TYR A 125 8.01 0.48 -19.63
N PRO A 126 9.29 0.80 -19.91
CA PRO A 126 9.77 0.99 -21.27
C PRO A 126 9.56 -0.27 -22.12
N VAL A 127 9.95 -1.44 -21.60
CA VAL A 127 9.82 -2.74 -22.30
C VAL A 127 8.34 -3.09 -22.51
N LEU A 128 7.51 -2.92 -21.48
CA LEU A 128 6.06 -3.12 -21.59
C LEU A 128 5.43 -2.24 -22.68
N LYS A 129 5.84 -0.97 -22.76
CA LYS A 129 5.33 -0.03 -23.77
C LYS A 129 5.76 -0.45 -25.17
N GLN A 130 7.01 -0.84 -25.35
CA GLN A 130 7.55 -1.32 -26.63
C GLN A 130 6.82 -2.59 -27.10
N ALA A 131 6.64 -3.58 -26.21
CA ALA A 131 5.91 -4.81 -26.55
C ALA A 131 4.46 -4.53 -26.97
N LYS A 132 3.77 -3.60 -26.30
CA LYS A 132 2.42 -3.17 -26.67
C LYS A 132 2.38 -2.44 -28.02
N GLN A 133 3.39 -1.62 -28.32
CA GLN A 133 3.50 -0.95 -29.64
C GLN A 133 3.72 -1.95 -30.77
N GLN A 134 4.40 -3.06 -30.49
CA GLN A 134 4.60 -4.17 -31.42
C GLN A 134 3.40 -5.14 -31.50
N ASN A 135 2.25 -4.79 -30.90
CA ASN A 135 1.06 -5.65 -30.81
C ASN A 135 1.30 -7.02 -30.16
N ARG A 136 2.34 -7.16 -29.32
CA ARG A 136 2.60 -8.37 -28.53
C ARG A 136 1.75 -8.39 -27.26
N GLN A 137 1.40 -9.58 -26.78
CA GLN A 137 0.63 -9.71 -25.55
C GLN A 137 1.54 -9.49 -24.35
N ALA A 138 1.47 -8.30 -23.74
CA ALA A 138 2.33 -7.95 -22.61
C ALA A 138 1.52 -7.58 -21.36
N SER A 139 1.84 -8.25 -20.25
CA SER A 139 1.18 -8.08 -18.94
C SER A 139 2.19 -7.90 -17.82
N LEU A 140 1.94 -6.94 -16.94
CA LEU A 140 2.80 -6.65 -15.78
C LEU A 140 2.06 -7.07 -14.51
N VAL A 141 2.52 -8.13 -13.86
CA VAL A 141 1.93 -8.69 -12.64
C VAL A 141 2.89 -8.47 -11.48
N ARG A 142 2.47 -7.69 -10.49
CA ARG A 142 3.31 -7.25 -9.35
C ARG A 142 4.63 -6.62 -9.83
N ASP A 143 5.76 -7.32 -9.73
CA ASP A 143 7.11 -6.89 -10.14
C ASP A 143 7.64 -7.65 -11.37
N ARG A 144 6.80 -8.42 -12.07
CA ARG A 144 7.20 -9.28 -13.19
C ARG A 144 6.48 -8.91 -14.48
N LEU A 145 7.22 -8.83 -15.57
CA LEU A 145 6.70 -8.60 -16.92
C LEU A 145 6.60 -9.94 -17.66
N TYR A 146 5.45 -10.20 -18.26
CA TYR A 146 5.22 -11.34 -19.14
C TYR A 146 4.97 -10.83 -20.56
N ILE A 147 5.66 -11.38 -21.56
CA ILE A 147 5.49 -11.09 -22.99
C ILE A 147 5.17 -12.42 -23.67
N ASP A 148 4.03 -12.48 -24.37
CA ASP A 148 3.48 -13.69 -25.00
C ASP A 148 3.46 -14.90 -24.05
N ASN A 149 3.02 -14.64 -22.82
CA ASN A 149 2.95 -15.60 -21.70
C ASN A 149 4.30 -16.12 -21.19
N GLN A 150 5.43 -15.54 -21.63
CA GLN A 150 6.76 -15.86 -21.13
C GLN A 150 7.28 -14.78 -20.19
N LEU A 151 7.91 -15.19 -19.08
CA LEU A 151 8.53 -14.26 -18.14
C LEU A 151 9.70 -13.54 -18.82
N TYR A 152 9.63 -12.21 -18.85
CA TYR A 152 10.74 -11.39 -19.30
C TYR A 152 11.82 -11.34 -18.22
N ILE A 153 13.03 -11.76 -18.60
CA ILE A 153 14.22 -11.70 -17.76
C ILE A 153 15.14 -10.65 -18.37
N PRO A 154 15.47 -9.55 -17.66
CA PRO A 154 16.42 -8.56 -18.15
C PRO A 154 17.81 -9.20 -18.36
N ASP A 155 18.51 -8.77 -19.42
CA ASP A 155 19.82 -9.32 -19.79
C ASP A 155 20.87 -9.19 -18.67
N THR A 156 20.73 -8.19 -17.79
CA THR A 156 21.59 -7.98 -16.61
C THR A 156 21.61 -9.16 -15.62
N VAL A 157 20.59 -10.03 -15.64
CA VAL A 157 20.51 -11.22 -14.78
C VAL A 157 21.12 -12.46 -15.47
N LEU A 158 21.16 -12.47 -16.81
CA LEU A 158 21.74 -13.57 -17.59
C LEU A 158 23.27 -13.57 -17.53
N GLU A 159 23.92 -12.42 -17.38
CA GLU A 159 25.38 -12.36 -17.22
C GLU A 159 25.83 -12.92 -15.87
N ASN A 160 25.16 -12.56 -14.78
CA ASN A 160 25.53 -13.01 -13.43
C ASN A 160 25.40 -14.53 -13.22
N SER A 161 24.57 -15.21 -14.01
CA SER A 161 24.40 -16.67 -13.95
C SER A 161 25.40 -17.44 -14.84
N ARG A 162 26.07 -16.77 -15.79
CA ARG A 162 27.15 -17.38 -16.60
C ARG A 162 28.52 -17.33 -15.92
N THR A 163 28.75 -16.39 -15.01
CA THR A 163 30.06 -16.20 -14.38
C THR A 163 30.38 -17.20 -13.26
N GLU A 164 29.40 -17.95 -12.75
CA GLU A 164 29.63 -18.94 -11.66
C GLU A 164 29.99 -20.36 -12.16
N LEU A 165 30.13 -20.58 -13.47
CA LEU A 165 30.49 -21.90 -14.05
C LEU A 165 31.93 -21.97 -14.61
N THR A 166 32.76 -20.94 -14.43
CA THR A 166 34.14 -20.89 -14.99
C THR A 166 35.24 -20.60 -13.96
N GLY A 167 34.93 -20.74 -12.66
CA GLY A 167 35.89 -20.55 -11.57
C GLY A 167 36.37 -21.86 -10.93
N SER A 168 36.94 -22.79 -11.70
CA SER A 168 37.66 -23.95 -11.14
C SER A 168 38.99 -24.16 -11.84
N SER A 169 40.06 -23.62 -11.25
CA SER A 169 41.43 -24.14 -11.38
C SER A 169 42.27 -23.72 -10.15
N SER A 170 42.23 -24.61 -9.16
CA SER A 170 43.36 -25.10 -8.35
C SER A 170 44.45 -24.15 -7.87
N THR A 171 44.50 -23.91 -6.56
CA THR A 171 45.70 -24.22 -5.76
C THR A 171 45.28 -24.87 -4.44
N ASN A 172 45.87 -26.05 -4.19
CA ASN A 172 45.67 -26.83 -2.98
C ASN A 172 46.34 -26.14 -1.80
N HIS A 173 45.63 -25.98 -0.68
CA HIS A 173 46.28 -26.00 0.62
C HIS A 173 45.41 -26.72 1.65
N ASP A 174 45.97 -27.81 2.12
CA ASP A 174 45.54 -28.68 3.19
C ASP A 174 45.69 -27.96 4.54
N THR A 175 44.58 -27.81 5.29
CA THR A 175 44.59 -27.87 6.76
C THR A 175 43.17 -28.05 7.29
N SER A 176 42.88 -29.25 7.78
CA SER A 176 41.85 -29.49 8.82
C SER A 176 42.28 -28.83 10.14
N PRO A 177 41.39 -28.36 11.05
CA PRO A 177 40.43 -29.25 11.73
C PRO A 177 39.07 -28.68 12.21
N LYS A 178 38.12 -29.62 12.29
CA LYS A 178 37.06 -29.85 13.31
C LYS A 178 36.17 -28.69 13.79
N GLY A 179 34.86 -28.86 13.57
CA GLY A 179 33.81 -28.16 14.32
C GLY A 179 32.40 -28.56 13.86
N SER A 180 31.86 -29.60 14.48
CA SER A 180 30.51 -30.15 14.35
C SER A 180 29.39 -29.15 14.71
N TYR A 181 28.31 -29.05 13.91
CA TYR A 181 26.93 -28.97 14.43
C TYR A 181 25.89 -29.44 13.38
N SER A 182 25.19 -30.50 13.79
CA SER A 182 23.84 -31.00 13.46
C SER A 182 23.05 -30.44 12.27
N SER A 183 22.65 -31.42 11.47
CA SER A 183 21.43 -31.50 10.69
C SER A 183 20.19 -31.04 11.46
N ASP A 184 19.43 -30.11 10.88
CA ASP A 184 17.98 -30.05 11.07
C ASP A 184 17.27 -29.98 9.73
N THR A 185 16.41 -30.97 9.55
CA THR A 185 15.71 -31.35 8.33
C THR A 185 14.58 -30.35 8.03
N PRO A 186 14.32 -29.98 6.76
CA PRO A 186 13.15 -29.20 6.41
C PRO A 186 11.87 -30.04 6.62
N PRO A 187 10.80 -29.48 7.22
CA PRO A 187 9.59 -30.24 7.48
C PRO A 187 8.88 -30.65 6.19
N SER A 188 8.48 -31.91 6.18
CA SER A 188 7.81 -32.64 5.09
C SER A 188 6.55 -31.94 4.57
N LYS A 189 6.38 -32.08 3.25
CA LYS A 189 5.18 -31.74 2.48
C LYS A 189 3.91 -32.28 3.17
N ARG A 190 3.02 -31.38 3.59
CA ARG A 190 1.63 -31.75 3.90
C ARG A 190 0.94 -32.26 2.64
N GLN A 191 0.58 -33.54 2.67
CA GLN A 191 -0.30 -34.22 1.72
C GLN A 191 -1.65 -33.49 1.69
N ARG A 192 -2.10 -33.08 0.50
CA ARG A 192 -3.46 -32.56 0.31
C ARG A 192 -4.44 -33.72 0.44
N HIS A 193 -5.19 -33.76 1.54
CA HIS A 193 -6.41 -34.56 1.58
C HIS A 193 -7.41 -33.96 0.57
N GLY A 194 -7.92 -34.82 -0.32
CA GLY A 194 -8.97 -34.46 -1.27
C GLY A 194 -10.27 -34.04 -0.59
N PRO A 195 -11.20 -33.42 -1.31
CA PRO A 195 -12.46 -32.96 -0.74
C PRO A 195 -13.30 -34.15 -0.24
N SER A 196 -13.80 -34.02 0.98
CA SER A 196 -14.77 -34.95 1.58
C SER A 196 -16.04 -35.08 0.72
N PRO A 197 -16.70 -36.26 0.70
CA PRO A 197 -17.95 -36.45 -0.04
C PRO A 197 -19.07 -35.58 0.51
N ARG A 198 -19.89 -35.01 -0.39
CA ARG A 198 -21.12 -34.29 -0.05
C ARG A 198 -22.12 -35.22 0.67
N PRO A 199 -22.81 -34.76 1.71
CA PRO A 199 -23.94 -35.49 2.28
C PRO A 199 -25.14 -35.49 1.31
N PRO A 200 -25.98 -36.54 1.34
CA PRO A 200 -27.11 -36.69 0.44
C PRO A 200 -28.22 -35.65 0.71
N HIS A 201 -28.88 -35.25 -0.37
CA HIS A 201 -30.03 -34.34 -0.39
C HIS A 201 -31.11 -34.75 0.62
N ALA A 202 -31.41 -33.87 1.57
CA ALA A 202 -32.64 -33.92 2.34
C ALA A 202 -33.79 -33.34 1.51
N ASN A 203 -34.90 -34.08 1.53
CA ASN A 203 -36.11 -33.89 0.75
C ASN A 203 -36.71 -32.49 0.83
N ALA A 204 -37.18 -31.99 -0.32
CA ALA A 204 -38.08 -30.84 -0.43
C ALA A 204 -39.44 -31.18 0.19
N PRO A 205 -40.08 -30.28 0.96
CA PRO A 205 -41.48 -30.43 1.33
C PRO A 205 -42.40 -30.04 0.16
N PRO A 206 -43.60 -30.64 0.07
CA PRO A 206 -44.49 -30.45 -1.06
C PRO A 206 -45.20 -29.11 -1.00
N ASN A 207 -45.46 -28.62 -2.20
CA ASN A 207 -46.28 -27.49 -2.56
C ASN A 207 -47.69 -27.61 -1.93
N SER A 208 -48.10 -26.65 -1.10
CA SER A 208 -49.50 -26.50 -0.69
C SER A 208 -50.06 -25.20 -1.25
N SER A 209 -50.92 -25.36 -2.25
CA SER A 209 -51.79 -24.33 -2.78
C SER A 209 -52.75 -23.81 -1.71
N ARG A 210 -52.83 -22.49 -1.53
CA ARG A 210 -54.09 -21.76 -1.38
C ARG A 210 -53.88 -20.26 -1.58
#